data_AF-M0CB85-F1
#
_entry.id   AF-M0CB85-F1
#
_cell.length_a   1.000
_cell.length_b   1.000
_cell.length_c   1.000
_cell.angle_alpha   90.00
_cell.angle_beta   90.00
_cell.angle_gamma   90.00
#
_symmetry.space_group_name_H-M   'P 1'
#
loop_
_entity.id
_entity.type
_entity.pdbx_description
1 polymer ?
#
loop_
_entity_poly.entity_id
_entity_poly.type
_entity_poly.pdbx_seq_one_letter_code
_entity_poly.pdbx_strand_id
1 'polypeptide(L)'
;MHDRLAKARDAIDEARTLADDAAVVEQLASVRQGVERLDDALGDGTAATGNLDAPEAGERLGSIERQIVSLADEVDGLVASHLSTARDEIDAFRRESAPDWEAPTGTEREGGE
;
A
#
# COMPACT_ATOMS: atom_id res chain seq x y z
N MET A 1 -8.82 -11.29 -7.24
CA MET A 1 -8.74 -10.51 -6.00
C MET A 1 -7.60 -11.07 -5.18
N HIS A 2 -6.59 -10.26 -4.88
CA HIS A 2 -5.40 -10.72 -4.17
C HIS A 2 -5.67 -10.71 -2.66
N ASP A 3 -5.48 -11.85 -2.00
CA ASP A 3 -5.81 -12.07 -0.58
C ASP A 3 -5.15 -11.02 0.34
N ARG A 4 -3.91 -10.64 0.02
CA ARG A 4 -3.14 -9.61 0.74
C ARG A 4 -3.68 -8.20 0.55
N LEU A 5 -4.02 -7.81 -0.68
CA LEU A 5 -4.62 -6.51 -0.96
C LEU A 5 -6.01 -6.40 -0.32
N ALA A 6 -6.76 -7.50 -0.26
CA ALA A 6 -8.01 -7.58 0.48
C ALA A 6 -7.79 -7.32 1.98
N LYS A 7 -6.81 -7.98 2.60
CA LYS A 7 -6.46 -7.75 4.01
C LYS A 7 -5.99 -6.33 4.30
N ALA A 8 -5.20 -5.74 3.40
CA ALA A 8 -4.78 -4.35 3.53
C ALA A 8 -5.99 -3.39 3.51
N ARG A 9 -6.97 -3.66 2.64
CA ARG A 9 -8.21 -2.88 2.58
C ARG A 9 -9.05 -3.03 3.85
N ASP A 10 -9.19 -4.25 4.36
CA ASP A 10 -9.88 -4.52 5.63
C ASP A 10 -9.24 -3.74 6.78
N ALA A 11 -7.91 -3.78 6.89
CA ALA A 11 -7.18 -3.02 7.90
C ALA A 11 -7.38 -1.50 7.78
N ILE A 12 -7.47 -0.96 6.55
CA ILE A 12 -7.78 0.46 6.32
C ILE A 12 -9.23 0.80 6.71
N ASP A 13 -10.20 -0.07 6.42
CA ASP A 13 -11.60 0.14 6.82
C ASP A 13 -11.78 0.06 8.36
N GLU A 14 -11.03 -0.83 9.03
CA GLU A 14 -10.97 -0.88 10.50
C GLU A 14 -10.34 0.40 11.07
N ALA A 15 -9.20 0.85 10.51
CA ALA A 15 -8.57 2.11 10.90
C ALA A 15 -9.52 3.30 10.73
N ARG A 16 -10.33 3.30 9.65
CA ARG A 16 -11.30 4.35 9.36
C ARG A 16 -12.47 4.35 10.32
N THR A 17 -12.92 3.18 10.76
CA THR A 17 -13.99 3.04 11.75
C THR A 17 -13.54 3.56 13.12
N LEU A 18 -12.24 3.46 13.41
CA LEU A 18 -11.63 3.91 14.66
C LEU A 18 -11.15 5.36 14.62
N ALA A 19 -10.99 5.95 13.43
CA ALA A 19 -10.55 7.33 13.29
C ALA A 19 -11.70 8.30 13.63
N ASP A 20 -11.49 9.12 14.65
CA ASP A 20 -12.43 10.17 15.04
C ASP A 20 -12.27 11.48 14.23
N ASP A 21 -11.12 11.65 13.55
CA ASP A 21 -10.82 12.84 12.76
C ASP A 21 -11.32 12.70 11.30
N ALA A 22 -12.14 13.65 10.87
CA ALA A 22 -12.72 13.65 9.53
C ALA A 22 -11.66 13.71 8.41
N ALA A 23 -10.57 14.47 8.61
CA ALA A 23 -9.50 14.56 7.63
C ALA A 23 -8.75 13.23 7.51
N VAL A 24 -8.55 12.53 8.63
CA VAL A 24 -7.95 11.17 8.63
C VAL A 24 -8.86 10.19 7.91
N VAL A 25 -10.18 10.23 8.17
CA VAL A 25 -11.17 9.37 7.49
C VAL A 25 -11.16 9.59 5.97
N GLU A 26 -11.06 10.83 5.50
CA GLU A 26 -10.96 11.15 4.07
C GLU A 26 -9.65 10.62 3.46
N GLN A 27 -8.53 10.78 4.15
CA GLN A 27 -7.25 10.24 3.72
C GLN A 27 -7.29 8.70 3.63
N LEU A 28 -7.81 8.02 4.65
CA LEU A 28 -7.99 6.55 4.64
C LEU A 28 -8.87 6.09 3.48
N ALA A 29 -9.95 6.82 3.19
CA ALA A 29 -10.81 6.52 2.04
C ALA A 29 -10.06 6.67 0.70
N SER A 30 -9.17 7.67 0.58
CA SER A 30 -8.29 7.83 -0.57
C SER A 30 -7.30 6.68 -0.72
N VAL A 31 -6.62 6.30 0.37
CA VAL A 31 -5.69 5.15 0.39
C VAL A 31 -6.42 3.86 0.00
N ARG A 32 -7.59 3.59 0.58
CA ARG A 32 -8.43 2.43 0.25
C ARG A 32 -8.77 2.38 -1.24
N GLN A 33 -9.17 3.50 -1.84
CA GLN A 33 -9.45 3.57 -3.27
C GLN A 33 -8.18 3.34 -4.12
N GLY A 34 -7.02 3.79 -3.65
CA GLY A 34 -5.74 3.51 -4.28
C GLY A 34 -5.45 2.01 -4.36
N VAL A 35 -5.65 1.29 -3.25
CA VAL A 35 -5.48 -0.16 -3.18
C VAL A 35 -6.51 -0.90 -4.04
N GLU A 36 -7.77 -0.44 -4.05
CA GLU A 36 -8.83 -1.03 -4.88
C GLU A 36 -8.52 -0.88 -6.38
N ARG A 37 -8.09 0.31 -6.83
CA ARG A 37 -7.68 0.51 -8.23
C ARG A 37 -6.49 -0.35 -8.62
N LEU A 38 -5.56 -0.58 -7.70
CA LEU A 38 -4.43 -1.47 -7.93
C LEU A 38 -4.89 -2.93 -8.07
N ASP A 39 -5.73 -3.42 -7.16
CA ASP A 39 -6.26 -4.79 -7.22
C ASP A 39 -7.09 -5.02 -8.49
N ASP A 40 -7.87 -4.02 -8.92
CA ASP A 40 -8.64 -4.05 -10.17
C ASP A 40 -7.71 -4.07 -11.41
N ALA A 41 -6.69 -3.21 -11.43
CA ALA A 41 -5.68 -3.19 -12.50
C ALA A 41 -4.90 -4.51 -12.62
N LEU A 42 -4.69 -5.21 -11.50
CA LEU A 42 -4.06 -6.53 -11.49
C LEU A 42 -5.05 -7.66 -11.85
N GLY A 43 -6.33 -7.49 -11.57
CA GLY A 43 -7.40 -8.46 -11.81
C GLY A 43 -7.93 -8.49 -13.26
N ASP A 44 -7.91 -7.36 -13.98
CA ASP A 44 -8.56 -7.22 -15.30
C ASP A 44 -7.74 -7.76 -16.50
N GLY A 45 -6.55 -8.34 -16.27
CA GLY A 45 -5.98 -9.30 -17.24
C GLY A 45 -4.67 -8.95 -17.95
N THR A 46 -3.81 -8.07 -17.42
CA THR A 46 -2.40 -7.97 -17.87
C THR A 46 -1.39 -8.70 -16.98
N ALA A 47 -1.81 -9.20 -15.81
CA ALA A 47 -0.98 -9.95 -14.87
C ALA A 47 -1.69 -11.24 -14.41
N ALA A 48 -1.98 -12.16 -15.34
CA ALA A 48 -2.58 -13.46 -15.01
C ALA A 48 -1.73 -14.34 -14.05
N THR A 49 -0.52 -13.89 -13.71
CA THR A 49 0.41 -14.54 -12.78
C THR A 49 0.64 -13.75 -11.48
N GLY A 50 -0.09 -12.65 -11.23
CA GLY A 50 0.18 -11.81 -10.06
C GLY A 50 1.54 -11.10 -10.13
N ASN A 51 2.11 -10.98 -11.33
CA ASN A 51 3.41 -10.37 -11.53
C ASN A 51 3.25 -8.85 -11.70
N LEU A 52 3.86 -8.09 -10.81
CA LEU A 52 4.02 -6.63 -10.89
C LEU A 52 5.12 -6.29 -11.91
N ASP A 53 4.99 -6.77 -13.14
CA ASP A 53 5.96 -6.50 -14.22
C ASP A 53 5.84 -5.05 -14.75
N ALA A 54 4.82 -4.31 -14.28
CA ALA A 54 4.59 -2.92 -14.63
C ALA A 54 5.25 -1.98 -13.60
N PRO A 55 6.25 -1.17 -13.98
CA PRO A 55 6.89 -0.19 -13.09
C PRO A 55 5.89 0.85 -12.54
N GLU A 56 4.75 1.06 -13.20
CA GLU A 56 3.69 1.93 -12.68
C GLU A 56 2.95 1.34 -11.46
N ALA A 57 2.80 0.02 -11.39
CA ALA A 57 2.03 -0.65 -10.33
C ALA A 57 2.85 -0.68 -9.03
N GLY A 58 4.09 -1.13 -9.14
CA GLY A 58 5.27 -0.32 -8.83
C GLY A 58 5.11 0.94 -7.98
N GLU A 59 5.31 2.06 -8.65
CA GLU A 59 5.27 3.39 -8.05
C GLU A 59 3.96 3.68 -7.29
N ARG A 60 2.83 3.14 -7.75
CA ARG A 60 1.53 3.27 -7.05
C ARG A 60 1.56 2.60 -5.68
N LEU A 61 2.04 1.37 -5.56
CA LEU A 61 2.21 0.66 -4.29
C LEU A 61 3.12 1.45 -3.34
N GLY A 62 4.28 1.89 -3.80
CA GLY A 62 5.20 2.69 -2.97
C GLY A 62 4.60 4.03 -2.54
N SER A 63 3.75 4.64 -3.37
CA SER A 63 3.01 5.86 -3.01
C SER A 63 1.97 5.59 -1.92
N ILE A 64 1.24 4.49 -2.01
CA ILE A 64 0.25 4.06 -1.00
C ILE A 64 0.95 3.76 0.33
N GLU A 65 2.07 3.03 0.32
CA GLU A 65 2.86 2.74 1.53
C GLU A 65 3.31 4.01 2.23
N ARG A 66 3.82 5.01 1.49
CA ARG A 66 4.24 6.29 2.05
C ARG A 66 3.08 7.07 2.67
N GLN A 67 1.92 7.07 2.02
CA GLN A 67 0.71 7.71 2.57
C GLN A 67 0.27 7.04 3.87
N ILE A 68 0.28 5.70 3.92
CA ILE A 68 -0.06 4.94 5.13
C ILE A 68 0.92 5.26 6.27
N VAL A 69 2.23 5.33 5.98
CA VAL A 69 3.25 5.66 6.99
C VAL A 69 3.08 7.08 7.51
N SER A 70 2.87 8.07 6.63
CA SER A 70 2.62 9.46 7.05
C SER A 70 1.41 9.52 7.96
N LEU A 71 0.30 8.90 7.55
CA LEU A 71 -0.93 8.91 8.30
C LEU A 71 -0.79 8.19 9.65
N ALA A 72 -0.03 7.09 9.69
CA ALA A 72 0.24 6.35 10.93
C ALA A 72 1.04 7.17 11.96
N ASP A 73 1.86 8.13 11.51
CA ASP A 73 2.61 9.05 12.38
C ASP A 73 1.69 10.15 12.99
N GLU A 74 0.58 10.46 12.31
CA GLU A 74 -0.35 11.53 12.68
C GLU A 74 -1.52 11.07 13.58
N VAL A 75 -1.81 9.77 13.64
CA VAL A 75 -3.00 9.21 14.30
C VAL A 75 -2.69 8.47 15.61
N ASP A 76 -3.73 8.22 16.40
CA ASP A 76 -3.64 7.46 17.65
C ASP A 76 -3.14 6.02 17.45
N GLY A 77 -2.50 5.48 18.49
CA GLY A 77 -1.77 4.21 18.42
C GLY A 77 -2.60 2.99 17.96
N LEU A 78 -3.92 2.97 18.19
CA LEU A 78 -4.77 1.89 17.68
C LEU A 78 -4.98 2.01 16.17
N VAL A 79 -5.30 3.20 15.67
CA VAL A 79 -5.42 3.49 14.22
C VAL A 79 -4.08 3.25 13.53
N ALA A 80 -2.97 3.70 14.14
CA ALA A 80 -1.63 3.47 13.65
C ALA A 80 -1.28 1.97 13.56
N SER A 81 -1.75 1.14 14.51
CA SER A 81 -1.55 -0.31 14.49
C SER A 81 -2.25 -0.97 13.30
N HIS A 82 -3.48 -0.55 13.00
CA HIS A 82 -4.20 -1.03 11.81
C HIS A 82 -3.52 -0.57 10.51
N LEU A 83 -3.04 0.68 10.48
CA LEU A 83 -2.28 1.19 9.34
C LEU A 83 -0.95 0.46 9.12
N SER A 84 -0.22 0.12 10.18
CA SER A 84 0.98 -0.73 10.06
C SER A 84 0.63 -2.09 9.46
N THR A 85 -0.47 -2.70 9.92
CA THR A 85 -0.93 -3.99 9.37
C THR A 85 -1.25 -3.88 7.87
N ALA A 86 -1.93 -2.80 7.46
CA ALA A 86 -2.19 -2.55 6.04
C ALA A 86 -0.90 -2.40 5.23
N ARG A 87 0.09 -1.67 5.76
CA ARG A 87 1.41 -1.51 5.15
C ARG A 87 2.14 -2.84 5.03
N ASP A 88 2.18 -3.65 6.10
CA ASP A 88 2.85 -4.94 6.11
C ASP A 88 2.26 -5.90 5.07
N GLU A 89 0.92 -5.92 4.91
CA GLU A 89 0.26 -6.71 3.88
C GLU A 89 0.56 -6.20 2.45
N ILE A 90 0.72 -4.89 2.28
CA ILE A 90 1.12 -4.27 1.00
C ILE A 90 2.58 -4.59 0.66
N ASP A 91 3.51 -4.49 1.62
CA ASP A 91 4.92 -4.85 1.43
C ASP A 91 5.08 -6.34 1.15
N ALA A 92 4.33 -7.20 1.88
CA ALA A 92 4.30 -8.64 1.62
C ALA A 92 3.78 -8.93 0.22
N PHE A 93 2.67 -8.30 -0.18
CA PHE A 93 2.14 -8.43 -1.53
C PHE A 93 3.18 -8.02 -2.59
N ARG A 94 3.87 -6.90 -2.38
CA ARG A 94 4.93 -6.42 -3.28
C ARG A 94 6.04 -7.44 -3.41
N ARG A 95 6.55 -7.99 -2.30
CA ARG A 95 7.61 -9.02 -2.32
C ARG A 95 7.18 -10.30 -3.02
N GLU A 96 5.92 -10.70 -2.84
CA GLU A 96 5.35 -11.89 -3.50
C GLU A 96 5.15 -11.66 -5.00
N SER A 97 4.76 -10.44 -5.40
CA SER A 97 4.32 -10.12 -6.75
C SER A 97 5.41 -9.51 -7.64
N ALA A 98 6.45 -8.91 -7.05
CA ALA A 98 7.66 -8.48 -7.76
C ALA A 98 8.87 -8.56 -6.80
N PRO A 99 9.47 -9.75 -6.65
CA PRO A 99 10.68 -9.93 -5.84
C PRO A 99 11.90 -9.20 -6.40
N ASP A 100 11.96 -8.98 -7.72
CA ASP A 100 13.03 -8.25 -8.42
C ASP A 100 12.84 -6.73 -8.43
N TRP A 101 11.70 -6.23 -7.96
CA TRP A 101 11.47 -4.79 -7.93
C TRP A 101 12.12 -4.19 -6.69
N GLU A 102 13.23 -3.49 -6.91
CA GLU A 102 13.80 -2.57 -5.93
C GLU A 102 12.87 -1.36 -5.76
N ALA A 103 12.26 -1.25 -4.58
CA ALA A 103 11.61 -0.01 -4.19
C ALA A 103 12.59 1.14 -4.45
N PRO A 104 12.13 2.32 -4.93
CA PRO A 104 12.96 3.51 -4.96
C PRO A 104 13.27 3.90 -3.52
N THR A 105 14.24 3.21 -2.93
CA THR A 105 14.95 3.67 -1.75
C THR A 105 15.60 4.96 -2.22
N GLY A 106 15.35 6.06 -1.53
CA GLY A 106 15.98 7.35 -1.80
C GLY A 106 17.48 7.30 -1.46
N THR A 107 18.21 6.40 -2.10
CA THR A 107 19.62 6.14 -1.93
C THR A 107 20.23 5.81 -3.28
N GLU A 108 20.11 6.77 -4.20
CA GLU A 108 21.26 7.11 -5.05
C GLU A 108 22.36 7.65 -4.11
N ARG A 109 23.08 6.76 -3.44
CA ARG A 109 24.37 7.07 -2.84
C ARG A 109 25.37 6.04 -3.33
N GLU A 110 26.21 6.53 -4.23
CA GLU A 110 27.59 6.10 -4.49
C GLU A 110 27.78 4.82 -5.32
N GLY A 111 28.29 5.03 -6.53
CA GLY A 111 28.80 3.99 -7.41
C GLY A 111 29.40 4.57 -8.69
N GLY A 112 30.11 5.69 -8.60
CA GLY A 112 30.95 6.20 -9.68
C GLY A 112 32.38 5.76 -9.42
N GLU A 113 32.79 4.70 -10.11
CA GLU A 113 34.19 4.25 -10.21
C GLU A 113 35.04 5.22 -11.05
#